data_AF-A0A928ZA18-F1
#
_entry.id   AF-A0A928ZA18-F1
#
_cell.length_a   1.000
_cell.length_b   1.000
_cell.length_c   1.000
_cell.angle_alpha   90.00
_cell.angle_beta   90.00
_cell.angle_gamma   90.00
#
_symmetry.space_group_name_H-M   'P 1'
#
loop_
_entity.id
_entity.type
_entity.pdbx_description
1 polymer ?
#
loop_
_entity_poly.entity_id
_entity_poly.type
_entity_poly.pdbx_seq_one_letter_code
_entity_poly.pdbx_strand_id
1 'polypeptide(L)'
;MNQNQIDADTIATWLTNNIAEQLEVEPNEIDRYEPIENYGLDSAQGMIVVSRAEKQFGLEISPMLLWHYPTIAALSERLAEEPAAETPTEPSFPVLDLAAEAVLDPAIVPDEIWDFSQPQRIFLTGATGFLGVYILRELLDKTNADIYCLVRASDRTSASQRLQNNLKRYALWDETIGFGSRIIPVVGDLAKPMLGLDADLFESLAGALDTIYHSAAMLNYVYPYSAMKAANVLGTQEVLRLACWRKTKPVHYVSSVAVFEAAAYAGKLVRESDSFDHWQGIDLGYSQTKWVAEKLVKIAKTRGLPVAIYRPPLIAGHSKTGLSNTDDFISLMLKGCIQMGSFPDLDYLLDMSPVDYVSQSIVYLSQQPESIGRAFHLQHPQPVHLSKIVKLLSFVGYKIDRLPDRQWQAELKNTVEPDNPLFTLQPFLLEKRTEAQLTILELYLQSNRPTISCQDTLKALKGSGISCPPINHKLLLNYFRSFLDSGFLQAA
;
A
#
# COMPACT_ATOMS: atom_id res chain seq x y z
N MET A 1 -25.58 -40.15 -13.63
CA MET A 1 -24.09 -40.09 -13.65
C MET A 1 -23.76 -38.86 -14.48
N ASN A 2 -23.56 -37.72 -13.81
CA ASN A 2 -23.30 -36.44 -14.47
C ASN A 2 -21.91 -36.46 -15.13
N GLN A 3 -21.85 -35.97 -16.36
CA GLN A 3 -20.64 -35.76 -17.15
C GLN A 3 -19.98 -34.42 -16.76
N ASN A 4 -18.65 -34.42 -16.79
CA ASN A 4 -17.71 -33.28 -16.68
C ASN A 4 -17.41 -32.71 -15.28
N GLN A 5 -16.80 -33.52 -14.41
CA GLN A 5 -15.90 -32.96 -13.40
C GLN A 5 -14.49 -32.92 -14.00
N ILE A 6 -13.92 -31.72 -14.11
CA ILE A 6 -12.53 -31.54 -14.55
C ILE A 6 -11.66 -31.84 -13.32
N ASP A 7 -10.73 -32.79 -13.44
CA ASP A 7 -9.84 -33.13 -12.32
C ASP A 7 -8.78 -32.05 -12.08
N ALA A 8 -8.30 -31.97 -10.83
CA ALA A 8 -7.34 -30.96 -10.39
C ALA A 8 -6.01 -31.02 -11.17
N ASP A 9 -5.58 -32.21 -11.63
CA ASP A 9 -4.32 -32.33 -12.37
C ASP A 9 -4.42 -31.75 -13.79
N THR A 10 -5.59 -31.89 -14.41
CA THR A 10 -5.92 -31.27 -15.70
C THR A 10 -5.90 -29.74 -15.58
N ILE A 11 -6.52 -29.20 -14.52
CA ILE A 11 -6.50 -27.75 -14.24
C ILE A 11 -5.06 -27.29 -13.97
N ALA A 12 -4.30 -28.01 -13.15
CA ALA A 12 -2.93 -27.66 -12.80
C ALA A 12 -2.02 -27.64 -14.03
N THR A 13 -2.14 -28.63 -14.90
CA THR A 13 -1.39 -28.70 -16.16
C THR A 13 -1.71 -27.53 -17.07
N TRP A 14 -3.00 -27.19 -17.21
CA TRP A 14 -3.42 -26.06 -18.03
C TRP A 14 -2.95 -24.71 -17.47
N LEU A 15 -3.06 -24.52 -16.15
CA LEU A 15 -2.58 -23.32 -15.46
C LEU A 15 -1.07 -23.16 -15.61
N THR A 16 -0.31 -24.26 -15.43
CA THR A 16 1.15 -24.25 -15.62
C THR A 16 1.52 -23.73 -17.02
N ASN A 17 0.87 -24.26 -18.06
CA ASN A 17 1.16 -23.84 -19.43
C ASN A 17 0.78 -22.38 -19.71
N ASN A 18 -0.39 -21.93 -19.21
CA ASN A 18 -0.83 -20.56 -19.45
C ASN A 18 -0.01 -19.53 -18.66
N ILE A 19 0.39 -19.85 -17.44
CA ILE A 19 1.28 -19.00 -16.65
C ILE A 19 2.66 -18.93 -17.32
N ALA A 20 3.20 -20.07 -17.78
CA ALA A 20 4.46 -20.12 -18.52
C ALA A 20 4.42 -19.24 -19.78
N GLU A 21 3.32 -19.31 -20.55
CA GLU A 21 3.11 -18.46 -21.73
C GLU A 21 3.09 -16.97 -21.37
N GLN A 22 2.38 -16.57 -20.30
CA GLN A 22 2.34 -15.16 -19.88
C GLN A 22 3.69 -14.63 -19.41
N LEU A 23 4.51 -15.51 -18.82
CA LEU A 23 5.83 -15.17 -18.29
C LEU A 23 6.95 -15.33 -19.33
N GLU A 24 6.64 -15.82 -20.53
CA GLU A 24 7.63 -16.13 -21.58
C GLU A 24 8.72 -17.12 -21.12
N VAL A 25 8.33 -18.12 -20.33
CA VAL A 25 9.21 -19.20 -19.82
C VAL A 25 8.72 -20.58 -20.26
N GLU A 26 9.56 -21.60 -20.12
CA GLU A 26 9.15 -22.98 -20.41
C GLU A 26 8.29 -23.56 -19.27
N PRO A 27 7.25 -24.38 -19.55
CA PRO A 27 6.37 -24.93 -18.50
C PRO A 27 7.08 -25.77 -17.43
N ASN A 28 8.25 -26.34 -17.72
CA ASN A 28 9.05 -27.11 -16.77
C ASN A 28 9.83 -26.22 -15.78
N GLU A 29 9.91 -24.91 -16.01
CA GLU A 29 10.50 -23.93 -15.09
C GLU A 29 9.51 -23.52 -13.99
N ILE A 30 8.24 -23.92 -14.10
CA ILE A 30 7.19 -23.62 -13.12
C ILE A 30 6.95 -24.85 -12.24
N ASP A 31 7.38 -24.76 -10.98
CA ASP A 31 6.99 -25.69 -9.93
C ASP A 31 5.57 -25.36 -9.44
N ARG A 32 4.68 -26.35 -9.54
CA ARG A 32 3.27 -26.26 -9.15
C ARG A 32 3.06 -26.05 -7.65
N TYR A 33 4.07 -26.34 -6.83
CA TYR A 33 4.03 -26.22 -5.37
C TYR A 33 4.72 -24.95 -4.86
N GLU A 34 5.40 -24.20 -5.72
CA GLU A 34 5.92 -22.89 -5.35
C GLU A 34 4.86 -21.78 -5.49
N PRO A 35 4.95 -20.72 -4.68
CA PRO A 35 4.12 -19.54 -4.83
C PRO A 35 4.23 -18.93 -6.24
N ILE A 36 3.09 -18.68 -6.90
CA ILE A 36 3.00 -18.10 -8.25
C ILE A 36 3.70 -16.73 -8.31
N GLU A 37 3.66 -15.96 -7.22
CA GLU A 37 4.31 -14.65 -7.08
C GLU A 37 5.84 -14.71 -7.25
N ASN A 38 6.48 -15.84 -6.96
CA ASN A 38 7.93 -16.00 -7.10
C ASN A 38 8.40 -15.87 -8.55
N TYR A 39 7.52 -16.24 -9.50
CA TYR A 39 7.81 -16.19 -10.93
C TYR A 39 7.58 -14.82 -11.55
N GLY A 40 7.13 -13.83 -10.75
CA GLY A 40 6.95 -12.45 -11.21
C GLY A 40 5.66 -12.19 -11.99
N LEU A 41 4.67 -13.08 -11.87
CA LEU A 41 3.35 -12.88 -12.47
C LEU A 41 2.68 -11.63 -11.91
N ASP A 42 2.45 -10.64 -12.76
CA ASP A 42 1.77 -9.41 -12.36
C ASP A 42 0.24 -9.55 -12.39
N SER A 43 -0.47 -8.53 -11.89
CA SER A 43 -1.94 -8.56 -11.82
C SER A 43 -2.62 -8.55 -13.19
N ALA A 44 -2.01 -7.98 -14.23
CA ALA A 44 -2.58 -7.97 -15.58
C ALA A 44 -2.47 -9.36 -16.22
N GLN A 45 -1.30 -9.98 -16.14
CA GLN A 45 -1.07 -11.36 -16.56
C GLN A 45 -1.96 -12.33 -15.78
N GLY A 46 -2.07 -12.16 -14.47
CA GLY A 46 -2.97 -12.96 -13.63
C GLY A 46 -4.44 -12.86 -14.06
N MET A 47 -4.91 -11.66 -14.39
CA MET A 47 -6.28 -11.47 -14.92
C MET A 47 -6.49 -12.15 -16.28
N ILE A 48 -5.48 -12.12 -17.16
CA ILE A 48 -5.54 -12.83 -18.45
C ILE A 48 -5.64 -14.34 -18.20
N VAL A 49 -4.85 -14.90 -17.29
CA VAL A 49 -4.90 -16.33 -16.93
C VAL A 49 -6.28 -16.69 -16.41
N VAL A 50 -6.85 -15.89 -15.49
CA VAL A 50 -8.19 -16.14 -14.94
C VAL A 50 -9.26 -16.06 -16.03
N SER A 51 -9.26 -15.02 -16.86
CA SER A 51 -10.23 -14.88 -17.96
C SER A 51 -10.16 -16.03 -18.97
N ARG A 52 -8.95 -16.52 -19.27
CA ARG A 52 -8.76 -17.71 -20.11
C ARG A 52 -9.26 -18.98 -19.42
N ALA A 53 -9.05 -19.11 -18.10
CA ALA A 53 -9.52 -20.25 -17.32
C ALA A 53 -11.06 -20.31 -17.27
N GLU A 54 -11.73 -19.17 -17.06
CA GLU A 54 -13.19 -19.08 -17.10
C GLU A 54 -13.74 -19.54 -18.46
N LYS A 55 -13.13 -19.09 -19.56
CA LYS A 55 -13.51 -19.50 -20.92
C LYS A 55 -13.25 -20.98 -21.18
N GLN A 56 -12.14 -21.52 -20.69
CA GLN A 56 -11.74 -22.91 -20.92
C GLN A 56 -12.60 -23.91 -20.12
N PHE A 57 -12.86 -23.59 -18.86
CA PHE A 57 -13.49 -24.51 -17.92
C PHE A 57 -14.99 -24.22 -17.70
N GLY A 58 -15.49 -23.08 -18.20
CA GLY A 58 -16.89 -22.68 -18.01
C GLY A 58 -17.24 -22.37 -16.55
N LEU A 59 -16.25 -21.97 -15.76
CA LEU A 59 -16.39 -21.62 -14.34
C LEU A 59 -16.46 -20.10 -14.19
N GLU A 60 -17.23 -19.60 -13.22
CA GLU A 60 -17.04 -18.23 -12.70
C GLU A 60 -15.91 -18.29 -11.66
N ILE A 61 -14.76 -17.70 -11.97
CA ILE A 61 -13.56 -17.76 -11.14
C ILE A 61 -13.31 -16.37 -10.59
N SER A 62 -13.48 -16.18 -9.27
CA SER A 62 -13.02 -14.95 -8.65
C SER A 62 -11.52 -14.79 -8.90
N PRO A 63 -11.05 -13.69 -9.52
CA PRO A 63 -9.62 -13.52 -9.79
C PRO A 63 -8.77 -13.40 -8.50
N MET A 64 -9.43 -13.17 -7.37
CA MET A 64 -8.83 -13.20 -6.04
C MET A 64 -8.33 -14.61 -5.66
N LEU A 65 -8.91 -15.68 -6.22
CA LEU A 65 -8.52 -17.06 -5.94
C LEU A 65 -7.05 -17.30 -6.30
N LEU A 66 -6.54 -16.67 -7.36
CA LEU A 66 -5.13 -16.75 -7.75
C LEU A 66 -4.18 -16.31 -6.62
N TRP A 67 -4.62 -15.37 -5.78
CA TRP A 67 -3.82 -14.77 -4.71
C TRP A 67 -4.13 -15.39 -3.34
N HIS A 68 -5.31 -15.99 -3.17
CA HIS A 68 -5.67 -16.72 -1.95
C HIS A 68 -5.09 -18.13 -1.91
N TYR A 69 -4.92 -18.75 -3.09
CA TYR A 69 -4.32 -20.07 -3.25
C TYR A 69 -2.97 -19.88 -3.95
N PRO A 70 -1.89 -19.65 -3.18
CA PRO A 70 -0.65 -19.11 -3.72
C PRO A 70 0.06 -20.07 -4.68
N THR A 71 -0.30 -21.36 -4.73
CA THR A 71 0.34 -22.36 -5.58
C THR A 71 -0.64 -22.89 -6.62
N ILE A 72 -0.12 -23.30 -7.79
CA ILE A 72 -0.94 -23.88 -8.86
C ILE A 72 -1.67 -25.13 -8.35
N ALA A 73 -1.00 -25.95 -7.53
CA ALA A 73 -1.61 -27.13 -6.93
C ALA A 73 -2.83 -26.77 -6.07
N ALA A 74 -2.69 -25.83 -5.13
CA ALA A 74 -3.77 -25.44 -4.23
C ALA A 74 -4.94 -24.78 -4.97
N LEU A 75 -4.65 -23.95 -5.97
CA LEU A 75 -5.68 -23.32 -6.81
C LEU A 75 -6.44 -24.38 -7.61
N SER A 76 -5.73 -25.36 -8.17
CA SER A 76 -6.34 -26.40 -9.01
C SER A 76 -7.23 -27.34 -8.22
N GLU A 77 -6.81 -27.72 -7.00
CA GLU A 77 -7.65 -28.47 -6.07
C GLU A 77 -8.94 -27.70 -5.78
N ARG A 78 -8.83 -26.41 -5.46
CA ARG A 78 -10.00 -25.56 -5.18
C ARG A 78 -10.95 -25.46 -6.38
N LEU A 79 -10.42 -25.32 -7.59
CA LEU A 79 -11.24 -25.22 -8.81
C LEU A 79 -11.88 -26.55 -9.22
N ALA A 80 -11.33 -27.68 -8.76
CA ALA A 80 -11.87 -29.02 -9.02
C ALA A 80 -12.96 -29.47 -8.03
N GLU A 81 -13.10 -28.77 -6.89
CA GLU A 81 -14.18 -28.99 -5.92
C GLU A 81 -15.55 -28.63 -6.56
N GLU A 82 -16.58 -29.46 -6.35
CA GLU A 82 -17.93 -29.18 -6.87
C GLU A 82 -18.44 -27.83 -6.35
N PRO A 83 -19.08 -26.98 -7.18
CA PRO A 83 -19.89 -25.89 -6.66
C PRO A 83 -21.04 -26.53 -5.88
N ALA A 84 -20.98 -26.44 -4.54
CA ALA A 84 -21.99 -27.02 -3.67
C ALA A 84 -23.39 -26.56 -4.13
N ALA A 85 -24.21 -27.51 -4.56
CA ALA A 85 -25.59 -27.29 -4.94
C ALA A 85 -26.46 -27.06 -3.70
N GLU A 86 -26.20 -26.00 -2.95
CA GLU A 86 -27.02 -25.56 -1.81
C GLU A 86 -26.63 -24.12 -1.44
N THR A 87 -27.22 -23.12 -2.11
CA THR A 87 -26.88 -21.69 -1.99
C THR A 87 -25.40 -21.40 -2.32
N PRO A 88 -25.01 -20.20 -2.79
CA PRO A 88 -23.59 -19.86 -2.81
C PRO A 88 -23.14 -19.77 -1.34
N THR A 89 -22.73 -20.89 -0.77
CA THR A 89 -21.93 -20.89 0.46
C THR A 89 -20.59 -20.33 0.02
N GLU A 90 -20.42 -19.05 0.35
CA GLU A 90 -19.21 -18.28 0.11
C GLU A 90 -17.98 -19.08 0.50
N PRO A 91 -16.82 -18.81 -0.13
CA PRO A 91 -15.55 -19.33 0.36
C PRO A 91 -15.43 -19.04 1.87
N SER A 92 -15.54 -20.10 2.67
CA SER A 92 -15.27 -20.10 4.10
C SER A 92 -13.77 -19.92 4.28
N PHE A 93 -13.29 -18.69 4.13
CA PHE A 93 -11.92 -18.35 4.47
C PHE A 93 -11.74 -18.57 5.99
N PRO A 94 -10.62 -19.15 6.45
CA PRO A 94 -10.34 -19.23 7.87
C PRO A 94 -10.44 -17.80 8.45
N VAL A 95 -11.28 -17.63 9.48
CA VAL A 95 -11.53 -16.33 10.09
C VAL A 95 -10.20 -15.83 10.68
N LEU A 96 -9.59 -14.86 10.03
CA LEU A 96 -8.36 -14.24 10.46
C LEU A 96 -8.62 -13.45 11.75
N ASP A 97 -8.05 -13.91 12.87
CA ASP A 97 -8.04 -13.16 14.12
C ASP A 97 -6.83 -12.21 14.14
N LEU A 98 -7.07 -10.93 13.84
CA LEU A 98 -6.01 -9.93 13.84
C LEU A 98 -5.42 -9.68 15.24
N ALA A 99 -6.19 -9.89 16.31
CA ALA A 99 -5.66 -9.74 17.66
C ALA A 99 -4.68 -10.87 18.01
N ALA A 100 -4.94 -12.09 17.55
CA ALA A 100 -4.03 -13.23 17.70
C ALA A 100 -2.72 -13.04 16.91
N GLU A 101 -2.77 -12.32 15.80
CA GLU A 101 -1.60 -11.96 14.98
C GLU A 101 -0.75 -10.82 15.56
N ALA A 102 -1.33 -9.99 16.42
CA ALA A 102 -0.69 -8.82 17.03
C ALA A 102 0.23 -9.18 18.22
N VAL A 103 1.14 -10.12 18.02
CA VAL A 103 2.09 -10.59 19.04
C VAL A 103 3.52 -10.20 18.64
N LEU A 104 4.14 -9.32 19.43
CA LEU A 104 5.53 -8.94 19.25
C LEU A 104 6.45 -9.92 19.99
N ASP A 105 7.48 -10.43 19.30
CA ASP A 105 8.54 -11.26 19.88
C ASP A 105 8.99 -10.72 21.25
N PRO A 106 8.88 -11.51 22.35
CA PRO A 106 9.26 -11.09 23.69
C PRO A 106 10.70 -10.62 23.84
N ALA A 107 11.62 -11.06 22.97
CA ALA A 107 13.02 -10.64 22.98
C ALA A 107 13.23 -9.19 22.48
N ILE A 108 12.22 -8.59 21.84
CA ILE A 108 12.29 -7.21 21.38
C ILE A 108 11.94 -6.28 22.55
N VAL A 109 12.97 -5.86 23.27
CA VAL A 109 12.90 -4.94 24.39
C VAL A 109 14.05 -3.93 24.24
N PRO A 110 13.79 -2.61 24.32
CA PRO A 110 14.84 -1.61 24.21
C PRO A 110 15.72 -1.59 25.47
N ASP A 111 16.95 -1.10 25.32
CA ASP A 111 17.77 -0.66 26.45
C ASP A 111 17.26 0.70 26.99
N GLU A 112 17.54 1.00 28.26
CA GLU A 112 17.00 2.20 28.94
C GLU A 112 17.55 3.54 28.42
N ILE A 113 18.64 3.53 27.66
CA ILE A 113 19.36 4.74 27.25
C ILE A 113 19.10 5.04 25.77
N TRP A 114 18.52 6.20 25.49
CA TRP A 114 18.40 6.74 24.15
C TRP A 114 18.56 8.27 24.19
N ASP A 115 19.06 8.84 23.09
CA ASP A 115 19.35 10.27 22.96
C ASP A 115 18.53 10.84 21.78
N PHE A 116 17.93 12.02 21.98
CA PHE A 116 17.19 12.77 20.95
C PHE A 116 18.10 13.78 20.22
N SER A 117 19.43 13.64 20.30
CA SER A 117 20.37 14.47 19.54
C SER A 117 20.21 14.32 18.03
N GLN A 118 20.78 15.28 17.29
CA GLN A 118 20.74 15.30 15.83
C GLN A 118 21.39 14.01 15.26
N PRO A 119 20.61 13.14 14.60
CA PRO A 119 21.10 11.85 14.15
C PRO A 119 22.19 12.03 13.09
N GLN A 120 23.24 11.22 13.16
CA GLN A 120 24.29 11.18 12.14
C GLN A 120 24.03 10.06 11.13
N ARG A 121 23.35 8.98 11.55
CA ARG A 121 23.04 7.82 10.71
C ARG A 121 21.58 7.42 10.83
N ILE A 122 20.84 7.57 9.73
CA ILE A 122 19.40 7.29 9.66
C ILE A 122 19.19 6.03 8.82
N PHE A 123 18.40 5.09 9.33
CA PHE A 123 17.93 3.96 8.52
C PHE A 123 16.56 4.28 7.94
N LEU A 124 16.39 4.13 6.63
CA LEU A 124 15.15 4.36 5.92
C LEU A 124 14.74 3.11 5.16
N THR A 125 13.55 2.58 5.46
CA THR A 125 12.92 1.59 4.60
C THR A 125 11.94 2.27 3.65
N GLY A 126 11.86 1.78 2.40
CA GLY A 126 10.85 2.22 1.44
C GLY A 126 11.28 3.40 0.56
N ALA A 127 12.58 3.73 0.54
CA ALA A 127 13.16 4.80 -0.28
C ALA A 127 12.95 4.61 -1.81
N THR A 128 12.68 3.37 -2.25
CA THR A 128 12.32 3.03 -3.63
C THR A 128 10.82 3.13 -3.94
N GLY A 129 9.99 3.46 -2.94
CA GLY A 129 8.56 3.69 -3.08
C GLY A 129 8.20 5.17 -3.28
N PHE A 130 6.91 5.45 -3.44
CA PHE A 130 6.42 6.82 -3.69
C PHE A 130 6.63 7.74 -2.49
N LEU A 131 6.07 7.47 -1.31
CA LEU A 131 6.28 8.34 -0.15
C LEU A 131 7.75 8.36 0.31
N GLY A 132 8.40 7.19 0.34
CA GLY A 132 9.74 7.05 0.92
C GLY A 132 10.81 7.84 0.18
N VAL A 133 10.66 8.11 -1.13
CA VAL A 133 11.62 8.94 -1.88
C VAL A 133 11.51 10.42 -1.51
N TYR A 134 10.30 10.91 -1.19
CA TYR A 134 10.11 12.26 -0.67
C TYR A 134 10.59 12.36 0.78
N ILE A 135 10.41 11.33 1.60
CA ILE A 135 11.03 11.27 2.94
C ILE A 135 12.56 11.30 2.80
N LEU A 136 13.15 10.51 1.91
CA LEU A 136 14.59 10.53 1.64
C LEU A 136 15.05 11.94 1.27
N ARG A 137 14.34 12.61 0.35
CA ARG A 137 14.65 13.96 -0.08
C ARG A 137 14.59 14.96 1.08
N GLU A 138 13.51 14.93 1.87
CA GLU A 138 13.35 15.83 3.02
C GLU A 138 14.40 15.56 4.11
N LEU A 139 14.78 14.31 4.35
CA LEU A 139 15.87 13.97 5.29
C LEU A 139 17.22 14.52 4.81
N LEU A 140 17.50 14.44 3.50
CA LEU A 140 18.70 15.04 2.91
C LEU A 140 18.67 16.57 3.09
N ASP A 141 17.52 17.22 2.93
CA ASP A 141 17.43 18.69 3.03
C ASP A 141 17.45 19.21 4.47
N LYS A 142 16.95 18.44 5.44
CA LYS A 142 16.77 18.88 6.82
C LYS A 142 17.82 18.36 7.79
N THR A 143 18.66 17.42 7.36
CA THR A 143 19.69 16.82 8.21
C THR A 143 21.03 16.76 7.50
N ASN A 144 22.11 16.64 8.27
CA ASN A 144 23.44 16.31 7.76
C ASN A 144 23.72 14.81 7.81
N ALA A 145 22.71 13.99 8.11
CA ALA A 145 22.88 12.56 8.32
C ALA A 145 23.18 11.80 7.03
N ASP A 146 23.86 10.69 7.21
CA ASP A 146 24.00 9.60 6.26
C ASP A 146 22.75 8.72 6.29
N ILE A 147 22.12 8.49 5.14
CA ILE A 147 20.83 7.79 5.01
C ILE A 147 21.06 6.39 4.46
N TYR A 148 20.95 5.39 5.33
CA TYR A 148 21.04 3.97 5.02
C TYR A 148 19.69 3.47 4.50
N CYS A 149 19.58 3.22 3.20
CA CYS A 149 18.34 2.82 2.56
C CYS A 149 18.28 1.31 2.34
N LEU A 150 17.32 0.63 2.96
CA LEU A 150 17.06 -0.79 2.69
C LEU A 150 16.46 -0.94 1.29
N VAL A 151 17.10 -1.73 0.44
CA VAL A 151 16.69 -1.95 -0.95
C VAL A 151 16.81 -3.42 -1.33
N ARG A 152 15.72 -4.00 -1.82
CA ARG A 152 15.72 -5.33 -2.44
C ARG A 152 16.50 -5.30 -3.75
N ALA A 153 17.69 -5.88 -3.82
CA ALA A 153 18.49 -5.91 -5.04
C ALA A 153 19.43 -7.12 -5.03
N SER A 154 20.02 -7.45 -6.17
CA SER A 154 21.08 -8.46 -6.25
C SER A 154 22.37 -8.02 -5.56
N ASP A 155 22.68 -6.73 -5.64
CA ASP A 155 23.93 -6.15 -5.19
C ASP A 155 23.80 -4.63 -4.93
N ARG A 156 24.86 -4.04 -4.37
CA ARG A 156 24.90 -2.62 -3.99
C ARG A 156 24.81 -1.65 -5.18
N THR A 157 25.34 -2.03 -6.34
CA THR A 157 25.30 -1.20 -7.55
C THR A 157 23.86 -1.10 -8.05
N SER A 158 23.20 -2.25 -8.16
CA SER A 158 21.78 -2.35 -8.51
C SER A 158 20.90 -1.60 -7.50
N ALA A 159 21.17 -1.72 -6.20
CA ALA A 159 20.47 -0.94 -5.17
C ALA A 159 20.64 0.57 -5.34
N SER A 160 21.87 1.04 -5.61
CA SER A 160 22.17 2.45 -5.87
C SER A 160 21.40 2.96 -7.08
N GLN A 161 21.41 2.20 -8.17
CA GLN A 161 20.72 2.55 -9.41
C GLN A 161 19.21 2.66 -9.18
N ARG A 162 18.61 1.74 -8.41
CA ARG A 162 17.18 1.81 -8.07
C ARG A 162 16.83 3.08 -7.30
N LEU A 163 17.63 3.46 -6.30
CA LEU A 163 17.42 4.69 -5.53
C LEU A 163 17.56 5.93 -6.42
N GLN A 164 18.61 5.99 -7.23
CA GLN A 164 18.84 7.10 -8.14
C GLN A 164 17.72 7.22 -9.18
N ASN A 165 17.30 6.11 -9.78
CA ASN A 165 16.21 6.09 -10.75
C ASN A 165 14.90 6.57 -10.13
N ASN A 166 14.61 6.19 -8.88
CA ASN A 166 13.40 6.65 -8.20
C ASN A 166 13.45 8.16 -7.90
N LEU A 167 14.59 8.68 -7.43
CA LEU A 167 14.80 10.11 -7.26
C LEU A 167 14.65 10.88 -8.59
N LYS A 168 15.18 10.34 -9.69
CA LYS A 168 15.03 10.91 -11.04
C LYS A 168 13.57 10.87 -11.53
N ARG A 169 12.85 9.75 -11.31
CA ARG A 169 11.43 9.59 -11.67
C ARG A 169 10.57 10.72 -11.10
N TYR A 170 10.87 11.17 -9.89
CA TYR A 170 10.13 12.24 -9.22
C TYR A 170 10.82 13.62 -9.26
N ALA A 171 11.84 13.79 -10.12
CA ALA A 171 12.60 15.03 -10.26
C ALA A 171 13.20 15.57 -8.93
N LEU A 172 13.65 14.65 -8.07
CA LEU A 172 14.26 14.92 -6.77
C LEU A 172 15.79 14.72 -6.77
N TRP A 173 16.32 14.10 -7.83
CA TRP A 173 17.76 13.93 -8.02
C TRP A 173 18.40 15.24 -8.48
N ASP A 174 19.37 15.72 -7.73
CA ASP A 174 20.17 16.90 -8.07
C ASP A 174 21.64 16.49 -8.12
N GLU A 175 22.26 16.58 -9.30
CA GLU A 175 23.67 16.22 -9.52
C GLU A 175 24.64 17.28 -8.98
N THR A 176 24.15 18.51 -8.77
CA THR A 176 24.96 19.62 -8.25
C THR A 176 25.11 19.58 -6.74
N ILE A 177 24.16 18.92 -6.06
CA ILE A 177 24.17 18.75 -4.63
C ILE A 177 24.72 17.35 -4.34
N GLY A 178 25.85 17.26 -3.62
CA GLY A 178 26.58 16.02 -3.34
C GLY A 178 25.83 14.98 -2.48
N PHE A 179 24.49 14.95 -2.49
CA PHE A 179 23.66 14.00 -1.75
C PHE A 179 23.95 12.55 -2.08
N GLY A 180 24.45 12.26 -3.29
CA GLY A 180 24.84 10.90 -3.67
C GLY A 180 25.78 10.24 -2.66
N SER A 181 26.67 11.01 -2.01
CA SER A 181 27.59 10.45 -1.00
C SER A 181 26.91 10.13 0.34
N ARG A 182 25.76 10.74 0.64
CA ARG A 182 24.98 10.52 1.86
C ARG A 182 23.87 9.47 1.71
N ILE A 183 23.68 8.91 0.52
CA ILE A 183 22.72 7.84 0.28
C ILE A 183 23.48 6.51 0.28
N ILE A 184 23.36 5.74 1.36
CA ILE A 184 24.05 4.46 1.53
C ILE A 184 23.07 3.31 1.22
N PRO A 185 23.21 2.61 0.09
CA PRO A 185 22.38 1.44 -0.19
C PRO A 185 22.70 0.28 0.76
N VAL A 186 21.67 -0.29 1.36
CA VAL A 186 21.72 -1.52 2.15
C VAL A 186 20.91 -2.58 1.41
N VAL A 187 21.59 -3.57 0.84
CA VAL A 187 20.94 -4.67 0.13
C VAL A 187 20.29 -5.59 1.16
N GLY A 188 18.98 -5.72 1.08
CA GLY A 188 18.20 -6.56 1.99
C GLY A 188 16.74 -6.62 1.59
N ASP A 189 15.96 -7.42 2.30
CA ASP A 189 14.56 -7.67 2.02
C ASP A 189 13.74 -7.58 3.30
N LEU A 190 12.76 -6.67 3.30
CA LEU A 190 11.87 -6.45 4.42
C LEU A 190 11.07 -7.72 4.80
N ALA A 191 10.79 -8.60 3.83
CA ALA A 191 10.03 -9.82 4.06
C ALA A 191 10.85 -10.96 4.70
N LYS A 192 12.17 -10.78 4.87
CA LYS A 192 13.07 -11.82 5.40
C LYS A 192 13.46 -11.55 6.86
N PRO A 193 13.76 -12.59 7.65
CA PRO A 193 14.36 -12.44 8.98
C PRO A 193 15.59 -11.54 8.94
N MET A 194 15.80 -10.74 9.99
CA MET A 194 16.89 -9.75 10.07
C MET A 194 16.95 -8.82 8.84
N LEU A 195 15.80 -8.52 8.23
CA LEU A 195 15.68 -7.69 7.03
C LEU A 195 16.45 -8.25 5.82
N GLY A 196 16.67 -9.57 5.79
CA GLY A 196 17.45 -10.25 4.75
C GLY A 196 18.94 -9.93 4.77
N LEU A 197 19.45 -9.36 5.87
CA LEU A 197 20.85 -9.06 6.09
C LEU A 197 21.56 -10.28 6.68
N ASP A 198 22.85 -10.44 6.37
CA ASP A 198 23.68 -11.35 7.15
C ASP A 198 23.86 -10.84 8.59
N ALA A 199 24.24 -11.76 9.49
CA ALA A 199 24.31 -11.45 10.92
C ALA A 199 25.31 -10.35 11.25
N ASP A 200 26.46 -10.32 10.56
CA ASP A 200 27.53 -9.34 10.81
C ASP A 200 27.11 -7.93 10.39
N LEU A 201 26.44 -7.80 9.24
CA LEU A 201 25.91 -6.54 8.77
C LEU A 201 24.75 -6.05 9.64
N PHE A 202 23.83 -6.94 10.03
CA PHE A 202 22.74 -6.59 10.94
C PHE A 202 23.29 -6.06 12.26
N GLU A 203 24.26 -6.76 12.83
CA GLU A 203 24.97 -6.40 14.06
C GLU A 203 25.70 -5.05 13.93
N SER A 204 26.44 -4.84 12.84
CA SER A 204 27.13 -3.59 12.56
C SER A 204 26.17 -2.40 12.43
N LEU A 205 25.04 -2.57 11.73
CA LEU A 205 24.03 -1.52 11.59
C LEU A 205 23.35 -1.23 12.93
N ALA A 206 23.04 -2.27 13.71
CA ALA A 206 22.43 -2.13 15.02
C ALA A 206 23.29 -1.30 15.99
N GLY A 207 24.62 -1.42 15.94
CA GLY A 207 25.51 -0.59 16.76
C GLY A 207 25.71 0.84 16.23
N ALA A 208 25.52 1.07 14.92
CA ALA A 208 25.90 2.32 14.27
C ALA A 208 24.76 3.31 14.05
N LEU A 209 23.54 2.83 13.84
CA LEU A 209 22.37 3.65 13.50
C LEU A 209 21.82 4.42 14.70
N ASP A 210 21.28 5.61 14.45
CA ASP A 210 20.74 6.51 15.48
C ASP A 210 19.22 6.52 15.53
N THR A 211 18.56 6.47 14.37
CA THR A 211 17.09 6.52 14.24
C THR A 211 16.62 5.75 13.02
N ILE A 212 15.37 5.30 13.03
CA ILE A 212 14.76 4.53 11.96
C ILE A 212 13.48 5.21 11.46
N TYR A 213 13.39 5.41 10.14
CA TYR A 213 12.16 5.77 9.43
C TYR A 213 11.66 4.53 8.71
N HIS A 214 10.56 3.97 9.21
CA HIS A 214 9.95 2.78 8.65
C HIS A 214 8.77 3.18 7.77
N SER A 215 9.01 3.34 6.47
CA SER A 215 7.98 3.70 5.47
C SER A 215 7.66 2.60 4.47
N ALA A 216 8.47 1.54 4.41
CA ALA A 216 8.21 0.42 3.50
C ALA A 216 6.97 -0.37 3.92
N ALA A 217 6.13 -0.68 2.94
CA ALA A 217 5.09 -1.68 3.01
C ALA A 217 4.86 -2.23 1.60
N MET A 218 4.48 -3.51 1.51
CA MET A 218 3.80 -4.05 0.34
C MET A 218 2.36 -3.55 0.36
N LEU A 219 1.98 -2.82 -0.69
CA LEU A 219 0.63 -2.33 -0.91
C LEU A 219 0.10 -3.05 -2.14
N ASN A 220 -0.88 -3.92 -1.96
CA ASN A 220 -1.64 -4.51 -3.04
C ASN A 220 -3.11 -4.60 -2.59
N TYR A 221 -4.01 -4.06 -3.41
CA TYR A 221 -5.43 -3.94 -3.09
C TYR A 221 -6.20 -5.27 -3.23
N VAL A 222 -5.61 -6.22 -3.95
CA VAL A 222 -6.19 -7.53 -4.28
C VAL A 222 -5.62 -8.62 -3.35
N TYR A 223 -4.42 -8.43 -2.80
CA TYR A 223 -3.79 -9.48 -2.01
C TYR A 223 -4.45 -9.68 -0.65
N PRO A 224 -4.56 -10.94 -0.17
CA PRO A 224 -4.98 -11.23 1.19
C PRO A 224 -3.90 -10.84 2.20
N TYR A 225 -4.28 -10.81 3.49
CA TYR A 225 -3.34 -10.57 4.59
C TYR A 225 -2.11 -11.48 4.55
N SER A 226 -2.30 -12.78 4.28
CA SER A 226 -1.23 -13.78 4.29
C SER A 226 -0.09 -13.45 3.34
N ALA A 227 -0.41 -13.00 2.11
CA ALA A 227 0.58 -12.62 1.10
C ALA A 227 1.41 -11.40 1.52
N MET A 228 0.80 -10.45 2.26
CA MET A 228 1.48 -9.23 2.69
C MET A 228 2.08 -9.32 4.11
N LYS A 229 1.73 -10.35 4.91
CA LYS A 229 2.17 -10.52 6.30
C LYS A 229 3.69 -10.48 6.45
N ALA A 230 4.42 -11.16 5.57
CA ALA A 230 5.87 -11.23 5.64
C ALA A 230 6.51 -9.83 5.57
N ALA A 231 6.14 -9.03 4.57
CA ALA A 231 6.69 -7.69 4.40
C ALA A 231 6.15 -6.68 5.44
N ASN A 232 4.84 -6.68 5.68
CA ASN A 232 4.20 -5.61 6.43
C ASN A 232 4.22 -5.85 7.94
N VAL A 233 4.01 -7.09 8.39
CA VAL A 233 3.91 -7.43 9.82
C VAL A 233 5.26 -7.92 10.33
N LEU A 234 5.81 -8.98 9.74
CA LEU A 234 7.09 -9.55 10.18
C LEU A 234 8.24 -8.59 9.87
N GLY A 235 8.22 -7.90 8.73
CA GLY A 235 9.17 -6.83 8.43
C GLY A 235 9.14 -5.67 9.45
N THR A 236 7.96 -5.27 9.92
CA THR A 236 7.84 -4.30 11.02
C THR A 236 8.47 -4.86 12.29
N GLN A 237 8.23 -6.13 12.62
CA GLN A 237 8.87 -6.78 13.77
C GLN A 237 10.40 -6.77 13.67
N GLU A 238 10.98 -7.06 12.51
CA GLU A 238 12.43 -7.04 12.32
C GLU A 238 13.03 -5.62 12.36
N VAL A 239 12.26 -4.60 11.94
CA VAL A 239 12.64 -3.20 12.15
C VAL A 239 12.65 -2.85 13.65
N LEU A 240 11.64 -3.28 14.40
CA LEU A 240 11.58 -3.09 15.85
C LEU A 240 12.72 -3.85 16.55
N ARG A 241 13.08 -5.04 16.06
CA ARG A 241 14.26 -5.79 16.52
C ARG A 241 15.53 -5.00 16.31
N LEU A 242 15.76 -4.46 15.11
CA LEU A 242 16.91 -3.60 14.83
C LEU A 242 16.93 -2.34 15.72
N ALA A 243 15.75 -1.78 16.02
CA ALA A 243 15.61 -0.60 16.89
C ALA A 243 16.02 -0.87 18.34
N CYS A 244 15.81 -2.09 18.83
CA CYS A 244 16.16 -2.51 20.18
C CYS A 244 17.55 -3.15 20.30
N TRP A 245 18.13 -3.63 19.20
CA TRP A 245 19.40 -4.37 19.23
C TRP A 245 20.61 -3.44 19.43
N ARG A 246 21.45 -3.74 20.43
CA ARG A 246 22.68 -3.04 20.88
C ARG A 246 22.54 -1.61 21.39
N LYS A 247 21.62 -0.85 20.81
CA LYS A 247 21.36 0.55 21.12
C LYS A 247 19.91 0.83 20.78
N THR A 248 19.19 1.47 21.70
CA THR A 248 17.82 1.93 21.45
C THR A 248 17.81 3.04 20.41
N LYS A 249 17.00 2.87 19.36
CA LYS A 249 16.83 3.83 18.25
C LYS A 249 15.38 4.26 18.18
N PRO A 250 15.06 5.56 18.19
CA PRO A 250 13.70 6.01 17.96
C PRO A 250 13.17 5.52 16.60
N VAL A 251 11.92 5.08 16.56
CA VAL A 251 11.25 4.60 15.34
C VAL A 251 10.15 5.56 14.92
N HIS A 252 10.31 6.13 13.74
CA HIS A 252 9.33 6.92 13.02
C HIS A 252 8.57 6.00 12.06
N TYR A 253 7.42 5.50 12.51
CA TYR A 253 6.64 4.49 11.80
C TYR A 253 5.54 5.13 10.94
N VAL A 254 5.58 4.88 9.64
CA VAL A 254 4.50 5.26 8.72
C VAL A 254 3.46 4.15 8.71
N SER A 255 2.34 4.41 9.36
CA SER A 255 1.13 3.59 9.37
C SER A 255 0.16 4.04 8.26
N SER A 256 -1.15 3.97 8.50
CA SER A 256 -2.21 4.48 7.62
C SER A 256 -3.47 4.78 8.46
N VAL A 257 -4.32 5.70 8.00
CA VAL A 257 -5.67 5.87 8.60
C VAL A 257 -6.55 4.63 8.39
N ALA A 258 -6.16 3.71 7.50
CA ALA A 258 -6.81 2.43 7.25
C ALA A 258 -6.94 1.53 8.51
N VAL A 259 -6.18 1.79 9.57
CA VAL A 259 -6.33 1.10 10.87
C VAL A 259 -7.68 1.37 11.55
N PHE A 260 -8.46 2.32 11.05
CA PHE A 260 -9.79 2.67 11.53
C PHE A 260 -10.93 2.24 10.59
N GLU A 261 -10.70 1.27 9.70
CA GLU A 261 -11.71 0.81 8.73
C GLU A 261 -12.72 -0.19 9.31
N ALA A 262 -12.54 -0.64 10.55
CA ALA A 262 -13.51 -1.51 11.20
C ALA A 262 -14.88 -0.82 11.28
N ALA A 263 -15.95 -1.57 11.07
CA ALA A 263 -17.33 -1.08 11.11
C ALA A 263 -17.67 -0.34 12.43
N ALA A 264 -16.98 -0.67 13.52
CA ALA A 264 -17.12 0.00 14.81
C ALA A 264 -16.78 1.50 14.78
N TYR A 265 -16.06 1.99 13.77
CA TYR A 265 -15.68 3.40 13.59
C TYR A 265 -16.59 4.16 12.62
N ALA A 266 -17.46 3.47 11.87
CA ALA A 266 -18.38 4.11 10.92
C ALA A 266 -19.22 5.21 11.59
N GLY A 267 -19.30 6.38 10.96
CA GLY A 267 -20.05 7.54 11.46
C GLY A 267 -19.47 8.22 12.71
N LYS A 268 -18.31 7.78 13.22
CA LYS A 268 -17.66 8.37 14.41
C LYS A 268 -16.57 9.36 14.02
N LEU A 269 -16.33 10.35 14.88
CA LEU A 269 -15.13 11.16 14.84
C LEU A 269 -13.98 10.39 15.49
N VAL A 270 -12.89 10.17 14.76
CA VAL A 270 -11.68 9.52 15.24
C VAL A 270 -10.56 10.54 15.40
N ARG A 271 -10.03 10.69 16.61
CA ARG A 271 -8.90 11.55 16.95
C ARG A 271 -7.60 10.78 16.98
N GLU A 272 -6.49 11.50 16.87
CA GLU A 272 -5.14 10.93 16.84
C GLU A 272 -4.81 10.10 18.09
N SER A 273 -5.32 10.53 19.25
CA SER A 273 -5.15 9.87 20.56
C SER A 273 -6.04 8.65 20.77
N ASP A 274 -7.04 8.43 19.92
CA ASP A 274 -8.03 7.37 20.14
C ASP A 274 -7.39 5.98 19.98
N SER A 275 -7.94 5.01 20.72
CA SER A 275 -7.55 3.63 20.56
C SER A 275 -8.17 3.04 19.29
N PHE A 276 -7.44 2.10 18.67
CA PHE A 276 -7.89 1.38 17.48
C PHE A 276 -8.05 -0.12 17.80
N ASP A 277 -8.81 -0.44 18.83
CA ASP A 277 -8.90 -1.82 19.35
C ASP A 277 -9.86 -2.71 18.58
N HIS A 278 -10.79 -2.12 17.84
CA HIS A 278 -11.70 -2.86 16.97
C HIS A 278 -11.02 -3.16 15.64
N TRP A 279 -11.17 -4.39 15.18
CA TRP A 279 -10.61 -4.87 13.92
C TRP A 279 -11.61 -5.70 13.10
N GLN A 280 -12.69 -6.14 13.74
CA GLN A 280 -13.77 -6.85 13.08
C GLN A 280 -14.39 -5.96 11.99
N GLY A 281 -14.49 -6.51 10.78
CA GLY A 281 -14.96 -5.78 9.60
C GLY A 281 -13.89 -4.94 8.89
N ILE A 282 -12.59 -5.15 9.17
CA ILE A 282 -11.53 -4.69 8.25
C ILE A 282 -11.37 -5.76 7.16
N ASP A 283 -11.82 -5.46 5.94
CA ASP A 283 -11.82 -6.45 4.84
C ASP A 283 -10.55 -6.44 3.98
N LEU A 284 -9.88 -5.29 3.85
CA LEU A 284 -8.71 -5.19 2.98
C LEU A 284 -7.48 -5.80 3.64
N GLY A 285 -6.84 -6.75 2.96
CA GLY A 285 -5.59 -7.38 3.42
C GLY A 285 -4.52 -6.37 3.81
N TYR A 286 -4.37 -5.29 3.03
CA TYR A 286 -3.45 -4.20 3.37
C TYR A 286 -3.82 -3.54 4.71
N SER A 287 -5.07 -3.13 4.89
CA SER A 287 -5.57 -2.51 6.12
C SER A 287 -5.39 -3.43 7.32
N GLN A 288 -5.66 -4.73 7.16
CA GLN A 288 -5.41 -5.77 8.16
C GLN A 288 -3.92 -5.80 8.58
N THR A 289 -2.99 -5.85 7.61
CA THR A 289 -1.55 -5.83 7.92
C THR A 289 -1.10 -4.54 8.61
N LYS A 290 -1.63 -3.37 8.22
CA LYS A 290 -1.31 -2.09 8.87
C LYS A 290 -1.83 -2.03 10.30
N TRP A 291 -3.02 -2.58 10.55
CA TRP A 291 -3.57 -2.70 11.91
C TRP A 291 -2.65 -3.54 12.80
N VAL A 292 -2.27 -4.75 12.36
CA VAL A 292 -1.39 -5.64 13.11
C VAL A 292 -0.01 -5.00 13.33
N ALA A 293 0.62 -4.48 12.28
CA ALA A 293 1.92 -3.84 12.36
C ALA A 293 1.92 -2.64 13.32
N GLU A 294 0.88 -1.79 13.32
CA GLU A 294 0.78 -0.69 14.27
C GLU A 294 0.56 -1.19 15.72
N LYS A 295 -0.15 -2.31 15.94
CA LYS A 295 -0.22 -2.94 17.27
C LYS A 295 1.15 -3.39 17.75
N LEU A 296 1.97 -4.01 16.89
CA LEU A 296 3.35 -4.38 17.23
C LEU A 296 4.18 -3.15 17.67
N VAL A 297 4.08 -2.05 16.92
CA VAL A 297 4.75 -0.78 17.25
C VAL A 297 4.24 -0.22 18.59
N LYS A 298 2.93 -0.30 18.88
CA LYS A 298 2.38 0.10 20.18
C LYS A 298 2.82 -0.81 21.32
N ILE A 299 2.99 -2.11 21.10
CA ILE A 299 3.55 -3.03 22.11
C ILE A 299 5.00 -2.66 22.39
N ALA A 300 5.82 -2.42 21.36
CA ALA A 300 7.20 -1.97 21.54
C ALA A 300 7.28 -0.64 22.31
N LYS A 301 6.37 0.30 22.01
CA LYS A 301 6.23 1.55 22.77
C LYS A 301 5.97 1.30 24.26
N THR A 302 5.02 0.41 24.59
CA THR A 302 4.71 0.05 25.98
C THR A 302 5.90 -0.60 26.68
N ARG A 303 6.79 -1.29 25.93
CA ARG A 303 8.07 -1.82 26.43
C ARG A 303 9.18 -0.76 26.56
N GLY A 304 8.90 0.50 26.23
CA GLY A 304 9.81 1.64 26.40
C GLY A 304 10.44 2.15 25.10
N LEU A 305 10.13 1.58 23.93
CA LEU A 305 10.75 2.01 22.68
C LEU A 305 10.23 3.41 22.29
N PRO A 306 11.11 4.40 22.00
CA PRO A 306 10.67 5.70 21.54
C PRO A 306 10.07 5.59 20.14
N VAL A 307 8.77 5.84 20.00
CA VAL A 307 8.10 5.73 18.69
C VAL A 307 7.25 6.96 18.40
N ALA A 308 7.20 7.37 17.14
CA ALA A 308 6.19 8.30 16.63
C ALA A 308 5.48 7.65 15.44
N ILE A 309 4.16 7.70 15.42
CA ILE A 309 3.32 7.02 14.43
C ILE A 309 2.69 8.07 13.50
N TYR A 310 2.81 7.85 12.19
CA TYR A 310 2.24 8.75 11.17
C TYR A 310 1.22 7.99 10.34
N ARG A 311 -0.04 8.42 10.34
CA ARG A 311 -1.15 7.79 9.61
C ARG A 311 -1.55 8.68 8.44
N PRO A 312 -0.92 8.56 7.26
CA PRO A 312 -1.41 9.19 6.05
C PRO A 312 -2.72 8.56 5.57
N PRO A 313 -3.54 9.32 4.83
CA PRO A 313 -4.63 8.76 4.04
C PRO A 313 -4.12 8.32 2.67
N LEU A 314 -4.96 8.38 1.63
CA LEU A 314 -4.47 8.28 0.26
C LEU A 314 -3.46 9.41 -0.01
N ILE A 315 -2.35 9.07 -0.66
CA ILE A 315 -1.26 10.02 -0.90
C ILE A 315 -1.35 10.48 -2.35
N ALA A 316 -1.71 11.75 -2.55
CA ALA A 316 -1.80 12.36 -3.86
C ALA A 316 -0.43 12.84 -4.36
N GLY A 317 -0.39 13.32 -5.61
CA GLY A 317 0.80 13.92 -6.21
C GLY A 317 1.39 15.08 -5.43
N HIS A 318 2.63 15.43 -5.76
CA HIS A 318 3.30 16.59 -5.19
C HIS A 318 2.56 17.88 -5.57
N SER A 319 2.24 18.73 -4.58
CA SER A 319 1.31 19.86 -4.77
C SER A 319 1.74 20.91 -5.80
N LYS A 320 3.06 21.09 -5.98
CA LYS A 320 3.64 22.02 -6.97
C LYS A 320 3.92 21.40 -8.34
N THR A 321 4.67 20.29 -8.40
CA THR A 321 5.07 19.65 -9.67
C THR A 321 3.98 18.79 -10.30
N GLY A 322 3.01 18.33 -9.51
CA GLY A 322 1.94 17.44 -9.94
C GLY A 322 2.35 15.96 -10.06
N LEU A 323 3.64 15.65 -9.91
CA LEU A 323 4.17 14.29 -10.07
C LEU A 323 3.53 13.34 -9.06
N SER A 324 2.98 12.25 -9.58
CA SER A 324 2.16 11.28 -8.83
C SER A 324 2.64 9.86 -9.13
N ASN A 325 2.29 8.91 -8.26
CA ASN A 325 2.43 7.49 -8.59
C ASN A 325 1.35 7.09 -9.60
N THR A 326 1.74 6.88 -10.86
CA THR A 326 0.83 6.47 -11.94
C THR A 326 0.29 5.05 -11.76
N ASP A 327 0.94 4.27 -10.91
CA ASP A 327 0.60 2.87 -10.63
C ASP A 327 -0.34 2.77 -9.40
N ASP A 328 -0.69 3.92 -8.79
CA ASP A 328 -1.60 4.00 -7.64
C ASP A 328 -3.08 3.88 -8.05
N PHE A 329 -3.91 3.37 -7.13
CA PHE A 329 -5.34 3.20 -7.32
C PHE A 329 -6.05 4.48 -7.81
N ILE A 330 -5.74 5.66 -7.23
CA ILE A 330 -6.40 6.91 -7.66
C ILE A 330 -6.07 7.22 -9.12
N SER A 331 -4.81 7.06 -9.52
CA SER A 331 -4.34 7.33 -10.89
C SER A 331 -4.99 6.37 -11.88
N LEU A 332 -5.03 5.08 -11.56
CA LEU A 332 -5.62 4.04 -12.40
C LEU A 332 -7.14 4.18 -12.51
N MET A 333 -7.85 4.44 -11.40
CA MET A 333 -9.29 4.73 -11.40
C MET A 333 -9.61 5.96 -12.26
N LEU A 334 -8.84 7.04 -12.11
CA LEU A 334 -9.03 8.25 -12.89
C LEU A 334 -8.87 7.98 -14.39
N LYS A 335 -7.75 7.36 -14.78
CA LYS A 335 -7.46 7.04 -16.18
C LYS A 335 -8.51 6.13 -16.79
N GLY A 336 -8.85 5.04 -16.11
CA GLY A 336 -9.77 4.07 -16.68
C GLY A 336 -11.22 4.57 -16.74
N CYS A 337 -11.67 5.41 -15.80
CA CYS A 337 -12.97 6.08 -15.91
C CYS A 337 -13.00 7.12 -17.05
N ILE A 338 -11.89 7.83 -17.30
CA ILE A 338 -11.76 8.73 -18.47
C ILE A 338 -11.87 7.92 -19.77
N GLN A 339 -11.17 6.79 -19.86
CA GLN A 339 -11.20 5.93 -21.05
C GLN A 339 -12.56 5.26 -21.27
N MET A 340 -13.22 4.82 -20.19
CA MET A 340 -14.56 4.24 -20.24
C MET A 340 -15.64 5.29 -20.56
N GLY A 341 -15.39 6.56 -20.23
CA GLY A 341 -16.35 7.66 -20.46
C GLY A 341 -17.41 7.80 -19.36
N SER A 342 -17.26 7.08 -18.24
CA SER A 342 -18.20 7.17 -17.11
C SER A 342 -17.52 7.04 -15.74
N PHE A 343 -18.10 7.67 -14.73
CA PHE A 343 -17.64 7.68 -13.34
C PHE A 343 -18.81 7.27 -12.42
N PRO A 344 -18.57 6.50 -11.34
CA PRO A 344 -19.66 6.15 -10.42
C PRO A 344 -20.04 7.39 -9.57
N ASP A 345 -21.33 7.69 -9.50
CA ASP A 345 -21.89 8.79 -8.70
C ASP A 345 -22.04 8.32 -7.24
N LEU A 346 -20.95 8.41 -6.49
CA LEU A 346 -20.83 7.97 -5.10
C LEU A 346 -20.81 9.14 -4.13
N ASP A 347 -21.44 8.94 -2.96
CA ASP A 347 -21.27 9.83 -1.80
C ASP A 347 -19.93 9.56 -1.11
N TYR A 348 -18.84 9.91 -1.79
CA TYR A 348 -17.47 9.66 -1.36
C TYR A 348 -16.71 10.99 -1.16
N LEU A 349 -16.23 11.19 0.06
CA LEU A 349 -15.28 12.25 0.37
C LEU A 349 -13.87 11.75 0.11
N LEU A 350 -13.22 12.34 -0.89
CA LEU A 350 -11.85 12.02 -1.22
C LEU A 350 -10.92 12.54 -0.11
N ASP A 351 -10.42 11.61 0.67
CA ASP A 351 -9.41 11.76 1.70
C ASP A 351 -8.01 11.55 1.10
N MET A 352 -7.50 12.57 0.40
CA MET A 352 -6.15 12.54 -0.14
C MET A 352 -5.28 13.71 0.35
N SER A 353 -4.02 13.41 0.65
CA SER A 353 -3.02 14.41 1.07
C SER A 353 -1.85 14.44 0.09
N PRO A 354 -1.39 15.61 -0.37
CA PRO A 354 -0.20 15.71 -1.23
C PRO A 354 1.05 15.12 -0.57
N VAL A 355 1.86 14.38 -1.34
CA VAL A 355 3.05 13.68 -0.83
C VAL A 355 4.08 14.61 -0.19
N ASP A 356 4.20 15.86 -0.66
CA ASP A 356 5.08 16.88 -0.08
C ASP A 356 4.61 17.32 1.31
N TYR A 357 3.30 17.50 1.50
CA TYR A 357 2.76 17.76 2.84
C TYR A 357 3.02 16.58 3.79
N VAL A 358 2.80 15.34 3.32
CA VAL A 358 2.99 14.13 4.13
C VAL A 358 4.46 13.97 4.53
N SER A 359 5.38 14.00 3.57
CA SER A 359 6.83 13.82 3.80
C SER A 359 7.42 14.93 4.68
N GLN A 360 7.09 16.21 4.42
CA GLN A 360 7.53 17.34 5.24
C GLN A 360 7.02 17.22 6.67
N SER A 361 5.75 16.83 6.85
CA SER A 361 5.17 16.64 8.18
C SER A 361 5.88 15.55 8.95
N ILE A 362 6.17 14.40 8.32
CA ILE A 362 6.90 13.29 8.95
C ILE A 362 8.28 13.75 9.43
N VAL A 363 9.07 14.37 8.54
CA VAL A 363 10.45 14.78 8.85
C VAL A 363 10.51 15.95 9.83
N TYR A 364 9.53 16.85 9.83
CA TYR A 364 9.47 17.92 10.83
C TYR A 364 9.07 17.38 12.20
N LEU A 365 8.01 16.57 12.27
CA LEU A 365 7.49 16.03 13.53
C LEU A 365 8.48 15.05 14.17
N SER A 366 9.23 14.29 13.38
CA SER A 366 10.26 13.39 13.89
C SER A 366 11.40 14.09 14.62
N GLN A 367 11.62 15.37 14.34
CA GLN A 367 12.62 16.22 14.99
C GLN A 367 12.09 16.93 16.24
N GLN A 368 10.83 16.68 16.64
CA GLN A 368 10.26 17.25 17.85
C GLN A 368 10.26 16.20 18.98
N PRO A 369 10.91 16.44 20.12
CA PRO A 369 10.89 15.52 21.26
C PRO A 369 9.48 15.16 21.71
N GLU A 370 8.56 16.12 21.63
CA GLU A 370 7.16 15.99 22.02
C GLU A 370 6.35 15.06 21.11
N SER A 371 6.88 14.67 19.95
CA SER A 371 6.26 13.69 19.06
C SER A 371 6.43 12.26 19.54
N ILE A 372 7.42 11.99 20.39
CA ILE A 372 7.64 10.65 20.93
C ILE A 372 6.44 10.20 21.76
N GLY A 373 5.99 8.98 21.48
CA GLY A 373 4.80 8.38 22.06
C GLY A 373 3.49 8.82 21.43
N ARG A 374 3.49 9.69 20.41
CA ARG A 374 2.25 10.18 19.77
C ARG A 374 1.99 9.52 18.43
N ALA A 375 0.73 9.60 18.01
CA ALA A 375 0.29 9.33 16.66
C ALA A 375 -0.20 10.63 16.01
N PHE A 376 -0.07 10.72 14.69
CA PHE A 376 -0.47 11.87 13.89
C PHE A 376 -1.27 11.41 12.69
N HIS A 377 -2.46 11.99 12.48
CA HIS A 377 -3.20 11.80 11.25
C HIS A 377 -2.73 12.85 10.23
N LEU A 378 -2.10 12.41 9.16
CA LEU A 378 -1.62 13.28 8.08
C LEU A 378 -2.72 13.49 7.02
N GLN A 379 -3.96 13.54 7.51
CA GLN A 379 -5.20 13.70 6.75
C GLN A 379 -5.32 15.12 6.18
N HIS A 380 -5.96 15.26 5.02
CA HIS A 380 -6.31 16.57 4.51
C HIS A 380 -7.42 17.21 5.38
N PRO A 381 -7.24 18.44 5.91
CA PRO A 381 -8.14 19.02 6.90
C PRO A 381 -9.53 19.40 6.36
N GLN A 382 -9.66 19.49 5.04
CA GLN A 382 -10.91 19.81 4.33
C GLN A 382 -11.09 18.89 3.13
N PRO A 383 -11.46 17.61 3.32
CA PRO A 383 -11.67 16.69 2.20
C PRO A 383 -12.76 17.21 1.25
N VAL A 384 -12.72 16.77 -0.01
CA VAL A 384 -13.70 17.20 -1.01
C VAL A 384 -14.46 16.02 -1.58
N HIS A 385 -15.71 16.26 -1.94
CA HIS A 385 -16.52 15.25 -2.60
C HIS A 385 -15.95 14.89 -3.97
N LEU A 386 -15.91 13.59 -4.28
CA LEU A 386 -15.39 13.03 -5.53
C LEU A 386 -16.02 13.69 -6.77
N SER A 387 -17.31 14.03 -6.70
CA SER A 387 -18.03 14.76 -7.76
C SER A 387 -17.38 16.10 -8.18
N LYS A 388 -16.55 16.73 -7.34
CA LYS A 388 -15.77 17.92 -7.74
C LYS A 388 -14.68 17.59 -8.76
N ILE A 389 -14.05 16.43 -8.66
CA ILE A 389 -13.05 15.97 -9.63
C ILE A 389 -13.72 15.68 -10.98
N VAL A 390 -14.88 15.00 -10.95
CA VAL A 390 -15.63 14.71 -12.19
C VAL A 390 -16.06 16.00 -12.88
N LYS A 391 -16.54 17.01 -12.14
CA LYS A 391 -16.85 18.34 -12.70
C LYS A 391 -15.64 19.01 -13.34
N LEU A 392 -14.46 18.87 -12.74
CA LEU A 392 -13.22 19.41 -13.32
C LEU A 392 -12.85 18.67 -14.60
N LEU A 393 -12.97 17.35 -14.63
CA LEU A 393 -12.74 16.53 -15.82
C LEU A 393 -13.60 16.99 -17.01
N SER A 394 -14.90 17.17 -16.76
CA SER A 394 -15.81 17.72 -17.78
C SER A 394 -15.42 19.12 -18.21
N PHE A 395 -14.96 19.98 -17.28
CA PHE A 395 -14.51 21.33 -17.58
C PHE A 395 -13.26 21.36 -18.47
N VAL A 396 -12.32 20.41 -18.30
CA VAL A 396 -11.10 20.33 -19.12
C VAL A 396 -11.30 19.61 -20.46
N GLY A 397 -12.52 19.13 -20.75
CA GLY A 397 -12.92 18.65 -22.08
C GLY A 397 -13.27 17.16 -22.16
N TYR A 398 -13.00 16.36 -21.11
CA TYR A 398 -13.34 14.94 -21.13
C TYR A 398 -14.86 14.74 -21.07
N LYS A 399 -15.38 13.89 -21.96
CA LYS A 399 -16.77 13.46 -21.94
C LYS A 399 -16.91 12.34 -20.92
N ILE A 400 -17.39 12.68 -19.72
CA ILE A 400 -17.55 11.73 -18.62
C ILE A 400 -18.96 11.86 -18.06
N ASP A 401 -19.74 10.79 -18.17
CA ASP A 401 -21.06 10.70 -17.56
C ASP A 401 -20.95 10.22 -16.11
N ARG A 402 -21.85 10.71 -15.25
CA ARG A 402 -21.99 10.19 -13.88
C ARG A 402 -23.12 9.19 -13.84
N LEU A 403 -22.80 7.95 -13.49
CA LEU A 403 -23.76 6.86 -13.47
C LEU A 403 -24.02 6.40 -12.03
N PRO A 404 -25.26 6.00 -11.70
CA PRO A 404 -25.52 5.25 -10.48
C PRO A 404 -24.58 4.05 -10.37
N ASP A 405 -24.05 3.79 -9.18
CA ASP A 405 -23.03 2.77 -8.92
C ASP A 405 -23.31 1.40 -9.57
N ARG A 406 -24.53 0.87 -9.42
CA ARG A 406 -24.91 -0.41 -10.06
C ARG A 406 -24.84 -0.40 -11.59
N GLN A 407 -25.18 0.73 -12.21
CA GLN A 407 -25.10 0.88 -13.68
C GLN A 407 -23.64 0.97 -14.11
N TRP A 408 -22.83 1.73 -13.36
CA TRP A 408 -21.40 1.84 -13.60
C TRP A 408 -20.67 0.49 -13.44
N GLN A 409 -20.99 -0.30 -12.41
CA GLN A 409 -20.44 -1.64 -12.22
C GLN A 409 -20.80 -2.60 -13.38
N ALA A 410 -22.03 -2.49 -13.90
CA ALA A 410 -22.45 -3.26 -15.06
C ALA A 410 -21.69 -2.84 -16.33
N GLU A 411 -21.45 -1.54 -16.52
CA GLU A 411 -20.63 -1.05 -17.63
C GLU A 411 -19.17 -1.52 -17.51
N LEU A 412 -18.58 -1.38 -16.32
CA LEU A 412 -17.25 -1.87 -15.99
C LEU A 412 -17.09 -3.36 -16.34
N LYS A 413 -18.06 -4.21 -15.96
CA LYS A 413 -18.01 -5.65 -16.24
C LYS A 413 -18.11 -5.99 -17.73
N ASN A 414 -18.89 -5.22 -18.50
CA ASN A 414 -19.28 -5.62 -19.85
C ASN A 414 -18.54 -4.91 -20.98
N THR A 415 -17.85 -3.80 -20.70
CA THR A 415 -17.31 -2.91 -21.75
C THR A 415 -15.81 -2.65 -21.65
N VAL A 416 -15.20 -2.95 -20.51
CA VAL A 416 -13.79 -2.62 -20.25
C VAL A 416 -12.88 -3.70 -20.82
N GLU A 417 -12.02 -3.28 -21.75
CA GLU A 417 -11.02 -4.11 -22.41
C GLU A 417 -9.67 -4.12 -21.66
N PRO A 418 -8.77 -5.09 -21.93
CA PRO A 418 -7.48 -5.23 -21.21
C PRO A 418 -6.53 -4.02 -21.26
N ASP A 419 -6.69 -3.10 -22.21
CA ASP A 419 -5.89 -1.88 -22.33
C ASP A 419 -6.38 -0.74 -21.41
N ASN A 420 -7.56 -0.88 -20.81
CA ASN A 420 -8.09 0.00 -19.79
C ASN A 420 -7.65 -0.49 -18.40
N PRO A 421 -7.03 0.35 -17.55
CA PRO A 421 -6.53 -0.08 -16.24
C PRO A 421 -7.63 -0.58 -15.30
N LEU A 422 -8.89 -0.17 -15.50
CA LEU A 422 -10.01 -0.71 -14.72
C LEU A 422 -10.18 -2.22 -14.90
N PHE A 423 -9.74 -2.81 -16.02
CA PHE A 423 -9.79 -4.25 -16.25
C PHE A 423 -9.07 -5.00 -15.12
N THR A 424 -7.86 -4.55 -14.77
CA THR A 424 -7.07 -5.13 -13.67
C THR A 424 -7.65 -4.85 -12.28
N LEU A 425 -8.46 -3.80 -12.15
CA LEU A 425 -9.12 -3.42 -10.89
C LEU A 425 -10.51 -4.03 -10.73
N GLN A 426 -11.09 -4.65 -11.77
CA GLN A 426 -12.41 -5.29 -11.70
C GLN A 426 -12.58 -6.23 -10.50
N PRO A 427 -11.62 -7.12 -10.17
CA PRO A 427 -11.78 -8.02 -9.02
C PRO A 427 -11.92 -7.22 -7.73
N PHE A 428 -11.07 -6.21 -7.56
CA PHE A 428 -11.11 -5.35 -6.40
C PHE A 428 -12.42 -4.55 -6.26
N LEU A 429 -12.91 -4.01 -7.39
CA LEU A 429 -14.05 -3.10 -7.46
C LEU A 429 -15.41 -3.80 -7.43
N LEU A 430 -15.51 -4.98 -8.03
CA LEU A 430 -16.76 -5.72 -8.19
C LEU A 430 -16.96 -6.82 -7.14
N GLU A 431 -15.88 -7.27 -6.48
CA GLU A 431 -15.97 -8.26 -5.43
C GLU A 431 -16.84 -7.76 -4.28
N LYS A 432 -17.80 -8.61 -3.91
CA LYS A 432 -18.68 -8.40 -2.77
C LYS A 432 -17.94 -8.90 -1.53
N ARG A 433 -17.83 -8.01 -0.54
CA ARG A 433 -17.10 -8.17 0.71
C ARG A 433 -18.11 -8.11 1.86
N THR A 434 -17.72 -8.60 3.03
CA THR A 434 -18.51 -8.63 4.27
C THR A 434 -19.78 -9.49 4.21
N GLU A 435 -20.35 -9.77 5.40
CA GLU A 435 -21.70 -10.36 5.52
C GLU A 435 -22.79 -9.52 4.82
N ALA A 436 -22.58 -8.20 4.68
CA ALA A 436 -23.53 -7.29 4.04
C ALA A 436 -23.42 -7.25 2.50
N GLN A 437 -22.48 -8.00 1.91
CA GLN A 437 -22.28 -8.08 0.45
C GLN A 437 -22.07 -6.71 -0.20
N LEU A 438 -21.15 -5.94 0.37
CA LEU A 438 -20.78 -4.61 -0.09
C LEU A 438 -19.51 -4.67 -0.93
N THR A 439 -19.48 -3.98 -2.06
CA THR A 439 -18.23 -3.71 -2.80
C THR A 439 -17.35 -2.75 -2.02
N ILE A 440 -16.08 -2.62 -2.45
CA ILE A 440 -15.19 -1.64 -1.84
C ILE A 440 -15.68 -0.19 -1.98
N LEU A 441 -16.34 0.14 -3.10
CA LEU A 441 -16.91 1.47 -3.32
C LEU A 441 -18.07 1.74 -2.35
N GLU A 442 -18.90 0.72 -2.07
CA GLU A 442 -19.98 0.79 -1.08
C GLU A 442 -19.45 0.90 0.36
N LEU A 443 -18.38 0.18 0.70
CA LEU A 443 -17.71 0.29 2.02
C LEU A 443 -17.12 1.68 2.26
N TYR A 444 -16.73 2.37 1.18
CA TYR A 444 -16.12 3.69 1.27
C TYR A 444 -17.12 4.84 1.20
N LEU A 445 -18.42 4.57 1.06
CA LEU A 445 -19.46 5.59 1.20
C LEU A 445 -19.32 6.34 2.53
N GLN A 446 -19.62 7.63 2.52
CA GLN A 446 -19.43 8.50 3.69
C GLN A 446 -20.15 7.97 4.94
N SER A 447 -21.32 7.34 4.78
CA SER A 447 -22.08 6.73 5.89
C SER A 447 -21.36 5.58 6.58
N ASN A 448 -20.46 4.90 5.86
CA ASN A 448 -19.76 3.71 6.32
C ASN A 448 -18.33 4.02 6.80
N ARG A 449 -17.88 5.27 6.67
CA ARG A 449 -16.54 5.72 7.04
C ARG A 449 -16.53 6.51 8.35
N PRO A 450 -15.43 6.45 9.12
CA PRO A 450 -15.20 7.43 10.17
C PRO A 450 -14.87 8.81 9.59
N THR A 451 -15.11 9.86 10.38
CA THR A 451 -14.49 11.16 10.17
C THR A 451 -13.15 11.20 10.88
N ILE A 452 -12.04 11.28 10.13
CA ILE A 452 -10.69 11.34 10.69
C ILE A 452 -10.32 12.79 11.02
N SER A 453 -10.12 13.09 12.31
CA SER A 453 -9.55 14.37 12.77
C SER A 453 -8.03 14.42 12.53
N CYS A 454 -7.51 15.58 12.17
CA CYS A 454 -6.07 15.90 12.16
C CYS A 454 -5.72 17.12 13.03
N GLN A 455 -6.57 17.47 14.00
CA GLN A 455 -6.40 18.68 14.79
C GLN A 455 -5.09 18.73 15.58
N ASP A 456 -4.64 17.59 16.12
CA ASP A 456 -3.39 17.54 16.89
C ASP A 456 -2.17 17.56 15.98
N THR A 457 -2.27 16.98 14.78
CA THR A 457 -1.28 17.18 13.71
C THR A 457 -1.16 18.66 13.35
N LEU A 458 -2.28 19.35 13.09
CA LEU A 458 -2.27 20.77 12.73
C LEU A 458 -1.69 21.65 13.85
N LYS A 459 -1.98 21.33 15.12
CA LYS A 459 -1.37 22.03 16.26
C LYS A 459 0.14 21.80 16.31
N ALA A 460 0.61 20.56 16.10
CA ALA A 460 2.02 20.22 16.14
C ALA A 460 2.82 20.82 14.98
N LEU A 461 2.19 21.02 13.82
CA LEU A 461 2.79 21.69 12.66
C LEU A 461 2.73 23.23 12.74
N LYS A 462 2.07 23.80 13.74
CA LYS A 462 1.93 25.26 13.86
C LYS A 462 3.31 25.93 13.97
N GLY A 463 3.57 26.90 13.09
CA GLY A 463 4.84 27.64 13.06
C GLY A 463 5.93 27.01 12.19
N SER A 464 5.75 25.78 11.69
CA SER A 464 6.69 25.10 10.79
C SER A 464 6.73 25.66 9.36
N GLY A 465 5.67 26.38 8.96
CA GLY A 465 5.42 26.74 7.56
C GLY A 465 4.84 25.61 6.70
N ILE A 466 4.67 24.40 7.26
CA ILE A 466 4.06 23.25 6.58
C ILE A 466 2.55 23.36 6.68
N SER A 467 1.86 23.32 5.54
CA SER A 467 0.40 23.33 5.47
C SER A 467 -0.09 22.46 4.33
N CYS A 468 -1.16 21.70 4.55
CA CYS A 468 -1.79 20.91 3.50
C CYS A 468 -2.53 21.86 2.55
N PRO A 469 -2.15 21.95 1.26
CA PRO A 469 -2.79 22.87 0.33
C PRO A 469 -4.22 22.38 0.01
N PRO A 470 -5.18 23.31 -0.16
CA PRO A 470 -6.58 22.94 -0.38
C PRO A 470 -6.76 22.20 -1.71
N ILE A 471 -7.63 21.18 -1.72
CA ILE A 471 -8.06 20.48 -2.94
C ILE A 471 -8.98 21.40 -3.76
N ASN A 472 -8.37 22.27 -4.56
CA ASN A 472 -9.05 23.21 -5.45
C ASN A 472 -8.68 22.97 -6.92
N HIS A 473 -9.29 23.73 -7.83
CA HIS A 473 -9.03 23.61 -9.27
C HIS A 473 -7.54 23.74 -9.62
N LYS A 474 -6.78 24.61 -8.93
CA LYS A 474 -5.36 24.81 -9.20
C LYS A 474 -4.54 23.56 -8.87
N LEU A 475 -4.77 22.96 -7.69
CA LEU A 475 -4.07 21.73 -7.30
C LEU A 475 -4.40 20.59 -8.26
N LEU A 476 -5.69 20.40 -8.55
CA LEU A 476 -6.13 19.33 -9.44
C LEU A 476 -5.60 19.53 -10.87
N LEU A 477 -5.63 20.75 -11.42
CA LEU A 477 -5.05 21.07 -12.74
C LEU A 477 -3.55 20.80 -12.80
N ASN A 478 -2.81 21.00 -11.71
CA ASN A 478 -1.39 20.63 -11.65
C ASN A 478 -1.21 19.12 -11.79
N TYR A 479 -2.03 18.30 -11.12
CA TYR A 479 -2.01 16.84 -11.29
C TYR A 479 -2.36 16.43 -12.72
N PHE A 480 -3.43 16.98 -13.29
CA PHE A 480 -3.82 16.72 -14.67
C PHE A 480 -2.72 17.06 -15.67
N ARG A 481 -2.10 18.24 -15.51
CA ARG A 481 -0.99 18.64 -16.36
C ARG A 481 0.17 17.64 -16.28
N SER A 482 0.54 17.21 -15.08
CA SER A 482 1.58 16.19 -14.91
C SER A 482 1.21 14.86 -15.58
N PHE A 483 -0.06 14.45 -15.56
CA PHE A 483 -0.51 13.25 -16.25
C PHE A 483 -0.47 13.38 -17.79
N LEU A 484 -0.77 14.57 -18.33
CA LEU A 484 -0.65 14.85 -19.76
C LEU A 484 0.83 14.92 -20.19
N ASP A 485 1.67 15.65 -19.45
CA ASP A 485 3.09 15.83 -19.75
C ASP A 485 3.87 14.50 -19.72
N SER A 486 3.44 13.55 -18.87
CA SER A 486 4.02 12.19 -18.81
C SER A 486 3.44 11.21 -19.85
N GLY A 487 2.41 11.62 -20.61
CA GLY A 487 1.69 10.73 -21.52
C GLY A 487 0.80 9.69 -20.83
N PHE A 488 0.61 9.78 -19.51
CA PHE A 488 -0.26 8.88 -18.76
C PHE A 488 -1.74 9.05 -19.16
N LEU A 489 -2.18 10.30 -19.36
CA LEU A 489 -3.47 10.65 -19.97
C LEU A 489 -3.26 11.26 -21.35
N GLN A 490 -4.23 11.05 -22.25
CA GLN A 490 -4.30 11.73 -23.54
C GLN A 490 -5.15 12.98 -23.41
N ALA A 491 -4.81 14.05 -24.14
CA ALA A 491 -5.66 15.24 -24.20
C ALA A 491 -7.05 14.89 -24.77
N ALA A 492 -8.08 15.59 -24.29
CA ALA A 492 -9.48 15.34 -24.62
C ALA A 492 -9.83 15.65 -26.08
#